data_AF-A0A6A6WYK6-F1
#
_entry.id   AF-A0A6A6WYK6-F1
#
_cell.length_a   1.000
_cell.length_b   1.000
_cell.length_c   1.000
_cell.angle_alpha   90.00
_cell.angle_beta   90.00
_cell.angle_gamma   90.00
#
_symmetry.space_group_name_H-M   'P 1'
#
loop_
_entity.id
_entity.type
_entity.pdbx_description
1 polymer ?
#
loop_
_entity_poly.entity_id
_entity_poly.type
_entity_poly.pdbx_seq_one_letter_code
_entity_poly.pdbx_strand_id
1 'polypeptide(L)' 'MASFTRIDEAETPSITILPDHKIAKINDNIYGGFTEHMGRCIYGGIYDPGNPLSDENGYRKDVIEAMKELRVPV' A
#
# COMPACT_ATOMS: atom_id res chain seq x y z
N MET A 1 -20.76 15.04 2.36
CA MET A 1 -20.50 16.14 1.41
C MET A 1 -19.10 16.66 1.73
N ALA A 2 -18.08 16.25 0.96
CA ALA A 2 -16.73 16.76 1.20
C ALA A 2 -16.67 18.20 0.69
N SER A 3 -16.38 19.15 1.58
CA SER A 3 -16.09 20.53 1.20
C SER A 3 -14.65 20.57 0.70
N PHE A 4 -14.46 20.82 -0.59
CA PHE A 4 -13.12 21.11 -1.11
C PHE A 4 -12.89 22.61 -0.97
N THR A 5 -11.86 23.00 -0.23
CA THR A 5 -11.38 24.38 -0.22
C THR A 5 -10.89 24.71 -1.64
N ARG A 6 -11.65 25.51 -2.38
CA ARG A 6 -11.23 26.03 -3.69
C ARG A 6 -10.20 27.13 -3.45
N ILE A 7 -9.04 26.98 -4.08
CA ILE A 7 -8.05 28.06 -4.21
C ILE A 7 -8.57 29.01 -5.30
N ASP A 8 -8.35 30.31 -5.14
CA ASP A 8 -8.71 31.31 -6.15
C ASP A 8 -7.96 31.04 -7.47
N GLU A 9 -8.60 31.23 -8.62
CA GLU A 9 -7.98 30.97 -9.93
C GLU A 9 -6.75 31.86 -10.20
N ALA A 10 -6.66 33.00 -9.50
CA ALA A 10 -5.52 33.90 -9.59
C ALA A 10 -4.31 33.48 -8.71
N GLU A 11 -4.49 32.54 -7.79
CA GLU A 11 -3.41 32.09 -6.90
C GLU A 11 -2.63 30.91 -7.49
N THR A 12 -1.31 31.00 -7.45
CA THR A 12 -0.43 29.88 -7.79
C THR A 12 -0.17 29.02 -6.55
N PRO A 13 -0.53 27.72 -6.56
CA PRO A 13 -0.24 26.83 -5.44
C PRO A 13 1.27 26.75 -5.18
N SER A 14 1.67 26.79 -3.92
CA SER A 14 3.07 26.63 -3.51
C SER A 14 3.21 25.59 -2.40
N ILE A 15 4.37 24.94 -2.37
CA ILE A 15 4.76 24.01 -1.31
C ILE A 15 6.04 24.55 -0.69
N THR A 16 6.03 24.80 0.62
CA THR A 16 7.21 25.22 1.38
C THR A 16 7.58 24.14 2.38
N ILE A 17 8.86 23.77 2.43
CA ILE A 17 9.38 22.75 3.35
C ILE A 17 10.29 23.44 4.37
N LEU A 18 10.01 23.26 5.66
CA LEU A 18 10.80 23.77 6.78
C LEU A 18 11.37 22.57 7.56
N PRO A 19 12.65 22.18 7.35
CA PRO A 19 13.22 20.96 7.97
C PRO A 19 13.21 20.93 9.50
N ASP A 20 13.18 22.10 10.15
CA ASP A 20 13.15 22.25 11.60
C ASP A 20 11.74 22.08 12.20
N HIS A 21 10.68 22.19 11.38
CA HIS A 21 9.29 21.95 11.79
C HIS A 21 8.96 20.44 11.74
N LYS A 22 9.48 19.69 12.71
CA LYS A 22 9.23 18.25 12.83
C LYS A 22 7.91 17.98 13.55
N ILE A 23 7.04 17.17 12.94
CA ILE A 23 5.78 16.71 13.57
C ILE A 23 6.06 15.52 14.49
N ALA A 24 6.54 14.41 13.93
CA ALA A 24 6.87 13.19 14.65
C ALA A 24 7.79 12.29 13.81
N LYS A 25 8.36 11.24 14.43
CA LYS A 25 8.97 10.13 13.68
C LYS A 25 7.87 9.41 12.90
N ILE A 26 8.12 9.12 11.63
CA ILE A 26 7.21 8.30 10.82
C ILE A 26 7.19 6.89 11.40
N ASN A 27 6.00 6.40 11.74
CA ASN A 27 5.80 5.03 12.17
C ASN A 27 5.66 4.15 10.93
N ASP A 28 6.53 3.17 10.76
CA ASP A 28 6.55 2.31 9.56
C ASP A 28 5.19 1.62 9.34
N ASN A 29 4.45 1.29 10.41
CA ASN A 29 3.17 0.59 10.33
C ASN A 29 2.07 1.38 9.59
N ILE A 30 2.26 2.66 9.27
CA ILE A 30 1.35 3.37 8.36
C ILE A 30 1.39 2.82 6.93
N TYR A 31 2.43 2.07 6.58
CA TYR A 31 2.59 1.38 5.30
C TYR A 31 2.14 -0.09 5.36
N GLY A 32 1.39 -0.47 6.40
CA GLY A 32 0.86 -1.83 6.59
C GLY A 32 -0.14 -2.25 5.51
N GLY A 33 -0.34 -3.57 5.40
CA GLY A 33 -1.30 -4.20 4.51
C GLY A 33 -2.49 -4.80 5.24
N PHE A 34 -3.50 -5.20 4.49
CA PHE A 34 -4.61 -5.98 5.01
C PHE A 34 -5.02 -7.06 4.00
N THR A 35 -5.14 -8.29 4.48
CA THR A 35 -5.56 -9.44 3.69
C THR A 35 -6.77 -10.08 4.35
N GLU A 36 -7.79 -10.35 3.56
CA GLU A 36 -9.08 -10.88 4.04
C GLU A 36 -9.53 -12.02 3.15
N HIS A 37 -10.30 -12.95 3.71
CA HIS A 37 -11.00 -13.99 2.97
C HIS A 37 -12.18 -13.42 2.17
N MET A 38 -11.90 -12.46 1.30
CA MET A 38 -12.87 -11.75 0.46
C MET A 38 -12.48 -11.86 -1.01
N GLY A 39 -13.39 -12.42 -1.81
CA GLY A 39 -13.19 -12.61 -3.24
C GLY A 39 -11.93 -13.40 -3.54
N ARG A 40 -10.98 -12.77 -4.26
CA ARG A 40 -9.72 -13.39 -4.70
C ARG A 40 -8.49 -12.85 -3.97
N CYS A 41 -8.65 -12.24 -2.79
CA CYS A 41 -7.50 -11.78 -2.02
C CYS A 41 -6.66 -12.97 -1.53
N ILE A 42 -7.29 -13.94 -0.85
CA ILE A 42 -6.62 -15.19 -0.46
C ILE A 42 -6.67 -16.21 -1.60
N TYR A 43 -7.86 -16.71 -1.94
CA TYR A 43 -8.04 -17.82 -2.88
C TYR A 43 -8.00 -17.33 -4.34
N GLY A 44 -7.01 -17.78 -5.10
CA GLY A 44 -6.70 -17.27 -6.45
C GLY A 44 -5.89 -15.96 -6.44
N GLY A 45 -5.52 -15.47 -5.26
CA GLY A 45 -4.62 -14.35 -5.04
C GLY A 45 -3.29 -14.83 -4.48
N ILE A 46 -3.09 -14.68 -3.16
CA ILE A 46 -1.87 -15.15 -2.47
C ILE A 46 -1.75 -16.68 -2.52
N TYR A 47 -2.87 -17.39 -2.47
CA TYR A 47 -2.93 -18.85 -2.43
C TYR A 47 -3.69 -19.41 -3.63
N ASP A 48 -3.00 -20.18 -4.47
CA ASP A 48 -3.54 -20.82 -5.68
C ASP A 48 -2.76 -22.12 -6.01
N PRO A 49 -3.08 -23.26 -5.37
CA PRO A 49 -2.29 -24.50 -5.50
C PRO A 49 -2.22 -25.10 -6.90
N GLY A 50 -3.19 -24.79 -7.77
CA GLY A 50 -3.19 -25.26 -9.16
C GLY A 50 -2.34 -24.43 -10.11
N ASN A 51 -1.76 -23.33 -9.62
CA ASN A 51 -1.01 -22.39 -10.44
C ASN A 51 0.43 -22.86 -10.68
N PRO A 52 0.95 -22.78 -11.92
CA PRO A 52 2.36 -23.12 -12.20
C PRO A 52 3.37 -22.23 -11.49
N LEU A 53 2.96 -21.06 -11.00
CA LEU A 53 3.80 -20.12 -10.25
C LEU A 53 3.76 -20.33 -8.73
N SER A 54 2.98 -21.29 -8.25
CA SER A 54 2.90 -21.57 -6.82
C SER A 54 4.06 -22.43 -6.32
N ASP A 55 4.35 -22.34 -5.03
CA ASP A 55 5.25 -23.24 -4.31
C ASP A 55 4.53 -24.52 -3.84
N GLU A 56 5.25 -25.41 -3.15
CA GLU A 56 4.71 -26.68 -2.63
C GLU A 56 3.59 -26.50 -1.59
N ASN A 57 3.48 -25.32 -0.98
CA ASN A 57 2.42 -24.97 -0.04
C ASN A 57 1.24 -24.30 -0.73
N GLY A 58 1.30 -24.06 -2.05
CA GLY A 58 0.25 -23.42 -2.83
C GLY A 58 0.29 -21.89 -2.84
N TYR A 59 1.36 -21.26 -2.32
CA TYR A 59 1.51 -19.81 -2.36
C TYR A 59 2.12 -19.34 -3.67
N ARG A 60 1.54 -18.28 -4.24
CA ARG A 60 2.00 -17.65 -5.49
C ARG A 60 3.32 -16.93 -5.28
N LYS A 61 4.41 -17.48 -5.83
CA LYS A 61 5.76 -16.91 -5.68
C LYS A 61 5.88 -15.54 -6.32
N ASP A 62 5.25 -15.33 -7.46
CA ASP A 62 5.24 -14.03 -8.15
C ASP A 62 4.51 -12.94 -7.35
N VAL A 63 3.43 -13.31 -6.65
CA VAL A 63 2.75 -12.39 -5.71
C VAL A 63 3.63 -12.09 -4.51
N ILE A 64 4.31 -13.10 -3.95
CA ILE A 64 5.25 -12.91 -2.83
C ILE A 64 6.40 -11.97 -3.23
N GLU A 65 7.01 -12.17 -4.41
CA GLU A 65 8.10 -11.30 -4.86
C GLU A 65 7.63 -9.86 -5.07
N ALA A 66 6.46 -9.64 -5.67
CA ALA A 66 5.87 -8.30 -5.78
C ALA A 66 5.63 -7.66 -4.40
N MET A 67 5.15 -8.44 -3.41
CA MET A 67 4.93 -7.93 -2.05
C MET A 67 6.23 -7.57 -1.33
N LYS A 68 7.33 -8.30 -1.57
CA LYS A 68 8.65 -7.99 -1.00
C LYS A 68 9.18 -6.64 -1.47
N GLU A 69 8.94 -6.25 -2.72
CA GLU A 69 9.34 -4.93 -3.25
C GLU A 69 8.65 -3.77 -2.51
N LEU A 70 7.41 -3.99 -2.06
CA LEU A 70 6.62 -2.99 -1.34
C LEU A 70 7.08 -2.77 0.11
N ARG A 71 7.86 -3.70 0.69
CA ARG A 71 8.39 -3.61 2.06
C ARG A 71 7.30 -3.33 3.12
N VAL A 72 6.16 -3.99 2.99
CA VAL A 72 5.05 -3.88 3.95
C VAL A 72 5.51 -4.39 5.32
N PRO A 73 5.39 -3.60 6.40
CA PRO A 73 5.94 -3.95 7.71
C PRO A 73 5.04 -4.87 8.54
N VAL A 74 3.73 -4.88 8.27
CA VAL A 74 2.70 -5.67 8.97
C VAL A 74 1.50 -5.91 8.08
#